data_AF-A0A534PUH1-F1
#
_entry.id   AF-A0A534PUH1-F1
#
_cell.length_a   1.000
_cell.length_b   1.000
_cell.length_c   1.000
_cell.angle_alpha   90.00
_cell.angle_beta   90.00
_cell.angle_gamma   90.00
#
_symmetry.space_group_name_H-M   'P 1'
#
loop_
_entity.id
_entity.type
_entity.pdbx_description
1 polymer ?
#
loop_
_entity_poly.entity_id
_entity_poly.type
_entity_poly.pdbx_seq_one_letter_code
_entity_poly.pdbx_strand_id
1 'polypeptide(L)'
;MVAKLAQERAAREAAQALENALALIVPSETDARETVLRAEALDLLAASEADALSRAAAFADEDTRDSDGDGIPDRLDNCPHEKGPVANHGCPITQKQIVVLREDRIDILDKVYFATGRARIEKRSNRLLNQIARVLREHPRLRLEVQGHTDDRGGAVTNTALSQAR
;
A
#
# COMPACT_ATOMS: atom_id res chain seq x y z
N MET A 1 -31.43 11.71 77.98
CA MET A 1 -30.39 12.06 76.99
C MET A 1 -29.93 10.85 76.17
N VAL A 2 -29.67 9.68 76.78
CA VAL A 2 -29.20 8.46 76.10
C VAL A 2 -30.17 7.89 75.05
N ALA A 3 -31.48 7.83 75.35
CA ALA A 3 -32.47 7.25 74.43
C ALA A 3 -32.64 8.03 73.11
N LYS A 4 -32.54 9.36 73.17
CA LYS A 4 -32.64 10.23 71.98
C LYS A 4 -31.44 10.04 71.05
N LEU A 5 -30.25 9.86 71.63
CA LEU A 5 -29.00 9.61 70.92
C LEU A 5 -29.00 8.23 70.22
N ALA A 6 -29.62 7.23 70.83
CA ALA A 6 -29.77 5.90 70.23
C ALA A 6 -30.74 5.90 69.03
N GLN A 7 -31.86 6.61 69.14
CA GLN A 7 -32.80 6.77 68.03
C GLN A 7 -32.21 7.55 66.85
N GLU A 8 -31.44 8.61 67.12
CA GLU A 8 -30.76 9.38 66.07
C GLU A 8 -29.68 8.55 65.36
N ARG A 9 -29.00 7.63 66.05
CA ARG A 9 -28.04 6.69 65.43
C ARG A 9 -28.73 5.66 64.54
N ALA A 10 -29.78 5.02 65.02
CA ALA A 10 -30.53 4.03 64.25
C ALA A 10 -31.16 4.62 62.98
N ALA A 11 -31.67 5.86 63.06
CA ALA A 11 -32.18 6.57 61.89
C ALA A 11 -31.09 6.88 60.85
N ARG A 12 -29.88 7.24 61.29
CA ARG A 12 -28.72 7.46 60.40
C ARG A 12 -28.26 6.17 59.75
N GLU A 13 -28.21 5.06 60.49
CA GLU A 13 -27.84 3.74 59.96
C GLU A 13 -28.84 3.26 58.91
N ALA A 14 -30.15 3.44 59.14
CA ALA A 14 -31.19 3.12 58.17
C ALA A 14 -31.10 4.00 56.90
N ALA A 15 -30.81 5.29 57.05
CA ALA A 15 -30.60 6.18 55.90
C ALA A 15 -29.34 5.80 55.10
N GLN A 16 -28.24 5.50 55.78
CA GLN A 16 -27.00 5.04 55.15
C GLN A 16 -27.18 3.71 54.40
N ALA A 17 -27.96 2.79 54.97
CA ALA A 17 -28.26 1.50 54.34
C ALA A 17 -29.09 1.67 53.05
N LEU A 18 -30.04 2.61 53.03
CA LEU A 18 -30.84 2.92 51.85
C LEU A 18 -29.98 3.55 50.75
N GLU A 19 -29.07 4.46 51.10
CA GLU A 19 -28.14 5.12 50.16
C GLU A 19 -27.17 4.12 49.52
N ASN A 20 -26.59 3.22 50.33
CA ASN A 20 -25.72 2.14 49.83
C ASN A 20 -26.47 1.16 48.91
N ALA A 21 -27.73 0.85 49.22
CA ALA A 21 -28.56 -0.01 48.38
C ALA A 21 -28.88 0.66 47.03
N LEU A 22 -29.09 1.98 47.01
CA LEU A 22 -29.32 2.74 45.78
C LEU A 22 -28.07 2.74 44.89
N ALA A 23 -26.88 2.86 45.48
CA ALA A 23 -25.61 2.84 44.76
C ALA A 23 -25.29 1.49 44.07
N LEU A 24 -25.94 0.39 44.46
CA LEU A 24 -25.82 -0.92 43.80
C LEU A 24 -26.78 -1.09 42.61
N ILE A 25 -27.82 -0.24 42.52
CA ILE A 25 -28.86 -0.31 41.48
C ILE A 25 -28.54 0.68 40.35
N VAL A 26 -27.88 1.80 40.67
CA VAL A 26 -27.51 2.82 39.68
C VAL A 26 -26.11 2.49 39.14
N PRO A 27 -25.94 2.32 37.82
CA PRO A 27 -24.61 2.11 37.25
C PRO A 27 -23.72 3.30 37.63
N SER A 28 -22.51 3.01 38.09
CA SER A 28 -21.54 4.05 38.44
C SER A 28 -21.24 4.92 37.21
N GLU A 29 -20.91 6.20 37.40
CA GLU A 29 -20.46 7.05 36.29
C GLU A 29 -19.27 6.44 35.52
N THR A 30 -18.46 5.64 36.20
CA THR A 30 -17.35 4.89 35.62
C THR A 30 -17.82 3.73 34.74
N ASP A 31 -18.84 2.97 35.14
CA ASP A 31 -19.42 1.90 34.31
C ASP A 31 -20.13 2.45 33.07
N ALA A 32 -20.85 3.58 33.24
CA ALA A 32 -21.49 4.26 32.14
C ALA A 32 -20.47 4.80 31.12
N ARG A 33 -19.33 5.31 31.60
CA ARG A 33 -18.23 5.74 30.73
C ARG A 33 -17.55 4.58 30.04
N GLU A 34 -17.27 3.48 30.75
CA GLU A 34 -16.61 2.30 30.17
C GLU A 34 -17.49 1.63 29.10
N THR A 35 -18.81 1.59 29.31
CA THR A 35 -19.76 1.07 28.32
C THR A 35 -19.84 1.94 27.07
N VAL A 36 -19.83 3.27 27.21
CA VAL A 36 -19.75 4.19 26.06
C VAL A 36 -18.43 4.02 25.31
N LEU A 37 -17.30 3.99 26.01
CA LEU A 37 -15.97 3.76 25.41
C LEU A 37 -15.88 2.43 24.65
N ARG A 38 -16.46 1.36 25.20
CA ARG A 38 -16.51 0.04 24.54
C ARG A 38 -17.40 0.05 23.30
N ALA A 39 -18.53 0.76 23.32
CA ALA A 39 -19.42 0.88 22.16
C ALA A 39 -18.76 1.69 21.04
N GLU A 40 -18.15 2.84 21.35
CA GLU A 40 -17.42 3.67 20.38
C GLU A 40 -16.23 2.91 19.76
N ALA A 41 -15.51 2.09 20.55
CA ALA A 41 -14.42 1.26 20.06
C ALA A 41 -14.89 0.16 19.09
N LEU A 42 -16.09 -0.40 19.28
CA LEU A 42 -16.67 -1.41 18.40
C LEU A 42 -17.03 -0.83 17.02
N ASP A 43 -17.60 0.38 17.00
CA ASP A 43 -17.93 1.08 15.75
C ASP A 43 -16.67 1.46 14.96
N LEU A 44 -15.59 1.87 15.63
CA LEU A 44 -14.31 2.17 14.99
C LEU A 44 -13.66 0.93 14.36
N LEU A 45 -13.74 -0.23 15.02
CA LEU A 45 -13.23 -1.50 14.48
C LEU A 45 -14.04 -1.95 13.27
N ALA A 46 -15.37 -1.88 13.33
CA ALA A 46 -16.23 -2.22 12.20
C ALA A 46 -15.99 -1.31 10.98
N ALA A 47 -15.79 -0.01 11.21
CA ALA A 47 -15.40 0.92 10.15
C ALA A 47 -14.04 0.55 9.51
N SER A 48 -13.08 0.11 10.32
CA SER A 48 -11.76 -0.31 9.84
C SER A 48 -11.79 -1.59 9.01
N GLU A 49 -12.67 -2.55 9.35
CA GLU A 49 -12.85 -3.79 8.60
C GLU A 49 -13.54 -3.53 7.26
N ALA A 50 -14.55 -2.66 7.24
CA ALA A 50 -15.22 -2.25 6.01
C ALA A 50 -14.27 -1.52 5.04
N ASP A 51 -13.42 -0.63 5.56
CA ASP A 51 -12.37 0.03 4.78
C ASP A 51 -11.32 -0.94 4.28
N ALA A 52 -10.91 -1.92 5.10
CA ALA A 52 -9.97 -2.97 4.70
C ALA A 52 -10.54 -3.85 3.59
N LEU A 53 -11.83 -4.22 3.66
CA LEU A 53 -12.52 -5.00 2.65
C LEU A 53 -12.72 -4.21 1.34
N SER A 54 -13.08 -2.93 1.46
CA SER A 54 -13.21 -2.02 0.31
C SER A 54 -11.88 -1.80 -0.40
N ARG A 55 -10.79 -1.62 0.36
CA ARG A 55 -9.42 -1.58 -0.18
C ARG A 55 -9.07 -2.89 -0.86
N ALA A 56 -9.32 -4.04 -0.23
CA ALA A 56 -9.05 -5.35 -0.81
C ALA A 56 -9.82 -5.57 -2.13
N ALA A 57 -11.08 -5.14 -2.21
CA ALA A 57 -11.88 -5.18 -3.43
C ALA A 57 -11.32 -4.24 -4.52
N ALA A 58 -10.90 -3.03 -4.16
CA ALA A 58 -10.25 -2.11 -5.10
C ALA A 58 -8.91 -2.65 -5.62
N PHE A 59 -8.13 -3.32 -4.77
CA PHE A 59 -6.91 -4.01 -5.18
C PHE A 59 -7.19 -5.19 -6.13
N ALA A 60 -8.27 -5.95 -5.89
CA ALA A 60 -8.66 -7.05 -6.76
C ALA A 60 -9.16 -6.57 -8.13
N ASP A 61 -9.94 -5.48 -8.16
CA ASP A 61 -10.42 -4.88 -9.42
C ASP A 61 -9.24 -4.46 -10.31
N GLU A 62 -8.22 -3.80 -9.75
CA GLU A 62 -7.05 -3.38 -10.52
C GLU A 62 -6.20 -4.51 -11.07
N ASP A 63 -6.08 -5.63 -10.35
CA ASP A 63 -5.27 -6.77 -10.82
C ASP A 63 -5.91 -7.46 -12.03
N THR A 64 -7.23 -7.27 -12.21
CA THR A 64 -8.03 -7.85 -13.29
C THR A 64 -8.50 -6.82 -14.33
N ARG A 65 -8.25 -5.53 -14.10
CA ARG A 65 -8.69 -4.45 -14.97
C ARG A 65 -8.02 -4.60 -16.33
N ASP A 66 -8.82 -4.52 -17.39
CA ASP A 66 -8.41 -4.53 -18.80
C ASP A 66 -9.10 -3.34 -19.47
N SER A 67 -8.35 -2.25 -19.64
CA SER A 67 -8.87 -0.94 -20.02
C SER A 67 -9.20 -0.84 -21.50
N ASP A 68 -8.55 -1.61 -22.37
CA ASP A 68 -8.84 -1.62 -23.80
C ASP A 68 -9.66 -2.83 -24.26
N GLY A 69 -9.74 -3.90 -23.46
CA GLY A 69 -10.54 -5.08 -23.73
C GLY A 69 -9.90 -6.00 -24.77
N ASP A 70 -8.58 -6.17 -24.74
CA ASP A 70 -7.85 -7.14 -25.56
C ASP A 70 -7.64 -8.50 -24.87
N GLY A 71 -8.04 -8.61 -23.60
CA GLY A 71 -7.95 -9.81 -22.79
C GLY A 71 -6.67 -9.92 -21.95
N ILE A 72 -5.85 -8.87 -21.91
CA ILE A 72 -4.65 -8.77 -21.07
C ILE A 72 -4.93 -7.76 -19.96
N PRO A 73 -4.77 -8.13 -18.67
CA PRO A 73 -4.92 -7.16 -17.59
C PRO A 73 -3.90 -6.02 -17.75
N ASP A 74 -4.33 -4.79 -17.48
CA ASP A 74 -3.54 -3.56 -17.60
C ASP A 74 -2.15 -3.75 -17.00
N ARG A 75 -2.06 -4.30 -15.79
CA ARG A 75 -0.80 -4.54 -15.07
C ARG A 75 0.23 -5.42 -15.81
N LEU A 76 -0.19 -6.21 -16.79
CA LEU A 76 0.63 -7.07 -17.64
C LEU A 76 0.67 -6.57 -19.10
N ASP A 77 -0.02 -5.48 -19.40
CA ASP A 77 -0.12 -4.88 -20.72
C ASP A 77 0.84 -3.69 -20.87
N ASN A 78 1.67 -3.72 -21.91
CA ASN A 78 2.55 -2.61 -22.24
C ASN A 78 1.82 -1.41 -22.87
N CYS A 79 0.61 -1.61 -23.37
CA CYS A 79 -0.24 -0.63 -24.03
C CYS A 79 -1.70 -0.70 -23.53
N PRO A 80 -1.99 -0.39 -22.25
CA PRO A 80 -3.33 -0.58 -21.63
C PRO A 80 -4.51 0.18 -22.28
N HIS A 81 -4.25 0.97 -23.31
CA HIS A 81 -5.22 1.83 -23.99
C HIS A 81 -5.24 1.59 -25.51
N GLU A 82 -4.51 0.60 -26.01
CA GLU A 82 -4.38 0.30 -27.44
C GLU A 82 -4.28 -1.22 -27.67
N LYS A 83 -5.37 -1.82 -28.16
CA LYS A 83 -5.45 -3.28 -28.35
C LYS A 83 -4.25 -3.90 -29.05
N GLY A 84 -3.80 -5.02 -28.53
CA GLY A 84 -2.78 -5.85 -29.16
C GLY A 84 -2.99 -7.34 -28.94
N PRO A 85 -2.19 -8.18 -29.62
CA PRO A 85 -2.16 -9.60 -29.31
C PRO A 85 -1.25 -9.86 -28.10
N VAL A 86 -1.58 -10.92 -27.33
CA VAL A 86 -0.70 -11.47 -26.28
C VAL A 86 0.73 -11.72 -26.78
N ALA A 87 0.87 -12.15 -28.03
CA ALA A 87 2.16 -12.39 -28.68
C ALA A 87 3.05 -11.14 -28.78
N ASN A 88 2.47 -9.94 -28.67
CA ASN A 88 3.18 -8.66 -28.66
C ASN A 88 2.85 -7.84 -27.39
N HIS A 89 2.52 -8.52 -26.29
CA HIS A 89 2.35 -7.93 -24.96
C HIS A 89 1.31 -6.81 -24.91
N GLY A 90 0.16 -7.04 -25.53
CA GLY A 90 -0.98 -6.10 -25.57
C GLY A 90 -0.77 -4.86 -26.43
N CYS A 91 0.39 -4.73 -27.08
CA CYS A 91 0.61 -3.64 -28.03
C CYS A 91 0.36 -4.05 -29.49
N PRO A 92 -0.01 -3.11 -30.37
CA PRO A 92 -0.13 -3.36 -31.81
C PRO A 92 1.15 -3.95 -32.43
N ILE A 93 1.02 -4.89 -33.36
CA ILE A 93 2.16 -5.59 -34.02
C ILE A 93 3.14 -4.66 -34.75
N THR A 94 2.71 -3.44 -35.07
CA THR A 94 3.55 -2.37 -35.65
C THR A 94 4.55 -1.80 -34.65
N GLN A 95 4.28 -1.96 -33.35
CA GLN A 95 5.13 -1.54 -32.24
C GLN A 95 5.94 -2.74 -31.73
N LYS A 96 7.20 -2.85 -32.15
CA LYS A 96 8.10 -3.89 -31.62
C LYS A 96 8.38 -3.65 -30.15
N GLN A 97 8.02 -4.61 -29.31
CA GLN A 97 8.30 -4.57 -27.88
C GLN A 97 9.70 -5.08 -27.57
N ILE A 98 10.49 -4.29 -26.83
CA ILE A 98 11.81 -4.69 -26.28
C ILE A 98 11.85 -4.62 -24.75
N VAL A 99 10.71 -4.33 -24.14
CA VAL A 99 10.44 -4.36 -22.70
C VAL A 99 9.19 -5.21 -22.53
N VAL A 100 9.18 -6.12 -21.56
CA VAL A 100 8.06 -7.04 -21.33
C VAL A 100 7.73 -7.04 -19.84
N LEU A 101 6.46 -6.82 -19.51
CA LEU A 101 5.96 -6.96 -18.15
C LEU A 101 5.74 -8.44 -17.80
N ARG A 102 6.17 -8.81 -16.60
CA ARG A 102 5.87 -10.08 -15.92
C ARG A 102 5.16 -9.75 -14.61
N GLU A 103 4.62 -10.77 -13.97
CA GLU A 103 3.94 -10.62 -12.68
C GLU A 103 4.83 -10.00 -11.59
N ASP A 104 6.13 -10.33 -11.59
CA ASP A 104 7.08 -9.95 -10.53
C ASP A 104 8.22 -9.05 -11.00
N ARG A 105 8.37 -8.82 -12.31
CA ARG A 105 9.54 -8.12 -12.87
C ARG A 105 9.30 -7.54 -14.26
N ILE A 106 10.28 -6.78 -14.74
CA ILE A 106 10.33 -6.26 -16.09
C ILE A 106 11.49 -6.94 -16.82
N ASP A 107 11.20 -7.65 -17.90
CA ASP A 107 12.22 -8.23 -18.77
C ASP A 107 12.63 -7.19 -19.83
N ILE A 108 13.90 -6.80 -19.82
CA ILE A 108 14.48 -5.90 -20.84
C ILE A 108 15.26 -6.76 -21.85
N LEU A 109 14.82 -6.75 -23.11
CA LEU A 109 15.34 -7.64 -24.16
C LEU A 109 16.51 -7.02 -24.97
N ASP A 110 16.93 -5.80 -24.64
CA ASP A 110 18.01 -5.08 -25.32
C ASP A 110 18.95 -4.42 -24.30
N LYS A 111 20.10 -3.89 -24.73
CA LYS A 111 21.15 -3.36 -23.86
C LYS A 111 21.15 -1.84 -23.86
N VAL A 112 21.44 -1.25 -22.69
CA VAL A 112 21.79 0.17 -22.58
C VAL A 112 23.28 0.33 -22.88
N TYR A 113 23.60 1.19 -23.84
CA TYR A 113 24.96 1.48 -24.24
C TYR A 113 25.43 2.83 -23.69
N PHE A 114 26.63 2.82 -23.14
CA PHE A 114 27.34 3.99 -22.63
C PHE A 114 28.61 4.22 -23.43
N ALA A 115 28.98 5.49 -23.60
CA ALA A 115 30.27 5.84 -24.18
C ALA A 115 31.41 5.27 -23.33
N THR A 116 32.47 4.78 -23.98
CA THR A 116 33.62 4.14 -23.32
C THR A 116 34.18 4.99 -22.17
N GLY A 117 34.28 4.39 -20.97
CA GLY A 117 34.80 5.05 -19.77
C GLY A 117 33.94 6.21 -19.23
N ARG A 118 32.69 6.35 -19.69
CA ARG A 118 31.80 7.45 -19.29
C ARG A 118 30.40 6.92 -18.92
N ALA A 119 29.66 7.72 -18.15
CA ALA A 119 28.24 7.50 -17.87
C ALA A 119 27.31 8.17 -18.91
N ARG A 120 27.86 8.55 -20.07
CA ARG A 120 27.07 9.16 -21.14
C ARG A 120 26.37 8.07 -21.96
N ILE A 121 25.05 8.03 -21.90
CA ILE A 121 24.21 7.12 -22.69
C ILE A 121 24.35 7.45 -24.19
N GLU A 122 24.48 6.41 -25.02
CA GLU A 122 24.50 6.52 -26.47
C GLU A 122 23.09 6.61 -27.06
N LYS A 123 22.93 7.38 -28.15
CA LYS A 123 21.63 7.59 -28.83
C LYS A 123 20.95 6.30 -29.27
N ARG A 124 21.71 5.25 -29.59
CA ARG A 124 21.20 3.91 -29.93
C ARG A 124 20.29 3.33 -28.83
N SER A 125 20.51 3.71 -27.57
CA SER A 125 19.75 3.24 -26.40
C SER A 125 18.42 3.98 -26.24
N ASN A 126 18.23 5.14 -26.90
CA ASN A 126 17.05 5.98 -26.70
C ASN A 126 15.75 5.24 -27.01
N ARG A 127 15.75 4.33 -27.99
CA ARG A 127 14.58 3.53 -28.33
C ARG A 127 14.14 2.67 -27.13
N LEU A 128 15.09 1.98 -26.49
CA LEU A 128 14.83 1.17 -25.30
C LEU A 128 14.38 2.05 -24.13
N LEU A 129 15.11 3.12 -23.85
CA LEU A 129 14.83 4.01 -22.72
C LEU A 129 13.46 4.70 -22.84
N ASN A 130 13.08 5.11 -24.05
CA ASN A 130 11.76 5.69 -24.29
C ASN A 130 10.64 4.66 -24.06
N GLN A 131 10.86 3.39 -24.41
CA GLN A 131 9.90 2.34 -24.14
C GLN A 131 9.79 2.04 -22.63
N ILE A 132 10.91 1.94 -21.91
CA ILE A 132 10.91 1.82 -20.44
C ILE A 132 10.14 3.00 -19.83
N ALA A 133 10.43 4.23 -20.26
CA ALA A 133 9.76 5.42 -19.77
C ALA A 133 8.27 5.49 -20.11
N ARG A 134 7.81 4.84 -21.19
CA ARG A 134 6.38 4.66 -21.48
C ARG A 134 5.77 3.70 -20.48
N VAL A 135 6.34 2.50 -20.35
CA VAL A 135 5.86 1.47 -19.42
C VAL A 135 5.78 2.01 -17.99
N LEU A 136 6.80 2.72 -17.50
CA LEU A 136 6.79 3.30 -16.14
C LEU A 136 5.73 4.40 -15.94
N ARG A 137 5.29 5.07 -17.01
CA ARG A 137 4.21 6.08 -16.93
C ARG A 137 2.83 5.44 -16.91
N GLU A 138 2.63 4.40 -17.71
CA GLU A 138 1.38 3.63 -17.70
C GLU A 138 1.24 2.80 -16.41
N HIS A 139 2.36 2.47 -15.77
CA HIS A 139 2.43 1.62 -14.58
C HIS A 139 3.03 2.34 -13.36
N PRO A 140 2.34 3.33 -12.77
CA PRO A 140 2.89 4.18 -11.71
C PRO A 140 3.17 3.43 -10.39
N ARG A 141 2.69 2.20 -10.25
CA ARG A 141 2.92 1.35 -9.06
C ARG A 141 4.18 0.51 -9.18
N LEU A 142 4.74 0.35 -10.37
CA LEU A 142 5.98 -0.39 -10.55
C LEU A 142 7.11 0.34 -9.82
N ARG A 143 7.78 -0.39 -8.93
CA ARG A 143 8.98 0.09 -8.26
C ARG A 143 10.19 -0.44 -9.03
N LEU A 144 11.04 0.47 -9.46
CA LEU A 144 12.25 0.15 -10.21
C LEU A 144 13.48 0.27 -9.32
N GLU A 145 14.39 -0.69 -9.44
CA GLU A 145 15.77 -0.58 -8.99
C GLU A 145 16.69 -0.48 -10.21
N VAL A 146 17.59 0.50 -10.21
CA VAL A 146 18.58 0.67 -11.28
C VAL A 146 19.94 0.28 -10.73
N GLN A 147 20.58 -0.71 -11.36
CA GLN A 147 21.89 -1.21 -10.97
C GLN A 147 22.90 -1.02 -12.10
N GLY A 148 24.03 -0.41 -11.77
CA GLY A 148 25.17 -0.24 -12.67
C GLY A 148 26.25 -1.27 -12.42
N HIS A 149 26.81 -1.83 -13.50
CA HIS A 149 27.95 -2.75 -13.44
C HIS A 149 29.09 -2.27 -14.34
N THR A 150 30.31 -2.69 -13.97
CA THR A 150 31.56 -2.47 -14.72
C THR A 150 32.30 -3.79 -14.85
N ASP A 151 33.24 -3.88 -15.80
CA ASP A 151 34.14 -5.03 -15.88
C ASP A 151 35.27 -4.91 -14.84
N ASP A 152 36.17 -5.88 -14.80
CA ASP A 152 37.31 -5.94 -13.87
C ASP A 152 38.52 -5.12 -14.33
N ARG A 153 38.39 -4.36 -15.43
CA ARG A 153 39.48 -3.53 -15.96
C ARG A 153 39.49 -2.17 -15.27
N GLY A 154 40.64 -1.80 -14.72
CA GLY A 154 40.84 -0.53 -14.01
C GLY A 154 40.79 -0.68 -12.47
N GLY A 155 40.85 0.44 -11.76
CA GLY A 155 40.84 0.43 -10.29
C GLY A 155 39.42 0.28 -9.74
N ALA A 156 39.25 -0.49 -8.65
CA ALA A 156 37.96 -0.72 -8.00
C ALA A 156 37.23 0.58 -7.63
N VAL A 157 37.97 1.61 -7.19
CA VAL A 157 37.41 2.94 -6.88
C VAL A 157 36.82 3.60 -8.13
N THR A 158 37.53 3.55 -9.25
CA THR A 158 37.06 4.09 -10.54
C THR A 158 35.85 3.32 -11.05
N ASN A 159 35.87 2.00 -10.92
CA ASN A 159 34.78 1.13 -11.37
C ASN A 159 33.51 1.30 -10.52
N THR A 160 33.66 1.55 -9.22
CA THR A 160 32.55 1.88 -8.32
C THR A 160 31.96 3.25 -8.63
N ALA A 161 32.82 4.26 -8.83
CA ALA A 161 32.37 5.61 -9.20
C ALA A 161 31.66 5.59 -10.57
N LEU A 162 32.18 4.84 -11.54
CA LEU A 162 31.60 4.72 -12.87
C LEU A 162 30.30 3.93 -12.86
N SER A 163 30.17 2.87 -12.06
CA SER A 163 28.94 2.10 -11.95
C SER A 163 27.82 2.88 -11.27
N GLN A 164 28.12 3.67 -10.23
CA GLN A 164 27.14 4.53 -9.56
C GLN A 164 26.68 5.72 -10.41
N ALA A 165 27.57 6.22 -11.29
CA ALA A 165 27.24 7.32 -12.19
C ALA A 165 26.36 6.89 -13.37
N ARG A 166 26.27 5.59 -13.67
CA ARG A 166 25.48 5.00 -14.76
C ARG A 166 24.08 4.65 -14.29
#